data_AF-A0A7Y4WB84-F1
#
_entry.id   AF-A0A7Y4WB84-F1
#
_cell.length_a   1.000
_cell.length_b   1.000
_cell.length_c   1.000
_cell.angle_alpha   90.00
_cell.angle_beta   90.00
_cell.angle_gamma   90.00
#
_symmetry.space_group_name_H-M   'P 1'
#
loop_
_entity.id
_entity.type
_entity.pdbx_description
1 polymer ?
#
loop_
_entity_poly.entity_id
_entity_poly.type
_entity_poly.pdbx_seq_one_letter_code
_entity_poly.pdbx_strand_id
1 'polypeptide(L)'
;MKLWQRSLILACAMLALFGGVAYAQAPGVSPVEFRYTGNRTAVWIVAQLHTLFGAFVLGAPIFVVISEWLGHWKQDPRYDRLAREVTKVTVILFSMTAVTGGLFIFVLLATYPQFTTWFINQFYLVFAVFYPALFISGTIVLYAYFYTWDGWKGEKKGRHIVLGVLLNLICMVTMFLINGPTSFMNTPLKAEGMSPQDLLAAASLWDKIANQSWMPLNLHRIDGNVAFGGFITGLIAAYMYMGAKTQEDRAYYDWMGFVGSLIAVGATLFQPFTGLLLAYEMCDYDFSFCPYMMADQLSMFFEMQGAMIGLLFLAINYYGWLSLKRVEGAEKVRMTVLAPIVMVALPFVMMAVMNTYWIPDPKSLAFLLPLVLAPFLIGRFIPLTVSARTVIKIGFLMIIVSDAIWLTPHGFAATGANMVAGVEIPSDWEFLGSMPAKLSAMFTLVFVTVVNYILYNRVIKQGTILWGKIDFASQFVLIVLAFISIWTMGLMGAVRSLVKKYYHTYSLMPDLSSESFTPTLSYSAWWITGITVIFFAVVSLAVIVALRPSSSKSHAPEGSPVPVRAK
;
A
#
# COMPACT_ATOMS: atom_id res chain seq x y z
N MET A 1 18.31 27.30 -22.70
CA MET A 1 17.56 28.32 -21.93
C MET A 1 18.37 29.61 -21.93
N LYS A 2 17.72 30.75 -22.18
CA LYS A 2 18.35 32.06 -22.14
C LYS A 2 18.73 32.42 -20.69
N LEU A 3 19.77 33.24 -20.50
CA LEU A 3 20.31 33.60 -19.18
C LEU A 3 19.22 34.14 -18.24
N TRP A 4 18.35 35.01 -18.76
CA TRP A 4 17.21 35.55 -18.02
C TRP A 4 16.22 34.49 -17.52
N GLN A 5 15.99 33.40 -18.26
CA GLN A 5 15.12 32.31 -17.79
C GLN A 5 15.74 31.53 -16.63
N ARG A 6 17.08 31.36 -16.66
CA ARG A 6 17.81 30.75 -15.55
C ARG A 6 17.77 31.65 -14.31
N SER A 7 17.98 32.94 -14.50
CA SER A 7 17.90 33.94 -13.42
C SER A 7 16.49 34.07 -12.86
N LEU A 8 15.44 33.97 -13.68
CA LEU A 8 14.05 34.01 -13.23
C LEU A 8 13.68 32.76 -12.43
N ILE A 9 14.12 31.58 -12.87
CA ILE A 9 13.91 30.32 -12.13
C ILE A 9 14.71 30.33 -10.83
N LEU A 10 15.95 30.82 -10.84
CA LEU A 10 16.75 30.97 -9.62
C LEU A 10 16.11 32.00 -8.67
N ALA A 11 15.60 33.12 -9.19
CA ALA A 11 14.94 34.13 -8.38
C ALA A 11 13.62 33.62 -7.80
N CYS A 12 12.80 32.88 -8.57
CA CYS A 12 11.58 32.25 -8.06
C CYS A 12 11.88 31.12 -7.06
N ALA A 13 12.93 30.32 -7.30
CA ALA A 13 13.37 29.28 -6.38
C ALA A 13 13.93 29.90 -5.08
N MET A 14 14.71 30.99 -5.17
CA MET A 14 15.18 31.74 -4.01
C MET A 14 14.03 32.45 -3.30
N LEU A 15 13.05 33.03 -3.98
CA LEU A 15 11.87 33.62 -3.36
C LEU A 15 10.99 32.57 -2.67
N ALA A 16 10.89 31.35 -3.23
CA ALA A 16 10.19 30.25 -2.57
C ALA A 16 10.96 29.71 -1.36
N LEU A 17 12.29 29.57 -1.48
CA LEU A 17 13.17 29.08 -0.41
C LEU A 17 13.34 30.09 0.73
N PHE A 18 13.51 31.38 0.42
CA PHE A 18 13.74 32.43 1.42
C PHE A 18 12.44 33.12 1.85
N GLY A 19 11.46 33.28 0.96
CA GLY A 19 10.17 33.88 1.31
C GLY A 19 9.33 32.99 2.23
N GLY A 20 9.37 31.66 2.05
CA GLY A 20 8.72 30.72 2.96
C GLY A 20 9.36 30.69 4.35
N VAL A 21 10.69 30.81 4.42
CA VAL A 21 11.43 30.83 5.70
C VAL A 21 11.28 32.18 6.41
N ALA A 22 11.24 33.30 5.67
CA ALA A 22 10.98 34.63 6.23
C ALA A 22 9.54 34.77 6.73
N TYR A 23 8.54 34.18 6.05
CA TYR A 23 7.15 34.17 6.51
C TYR A 23 6.95 33.25 7.73
N ALA A 24 7.67 32.12 7.80
CA ALA A 24 7.65 31.20 8.94
C ALA A 24 8.29 31.78 10.21
N GLN A 25 9.13 32.81 10.09
CA GLN A 25 9.78 33.48 11.24
C GLN A 25 9.14 34.82 11.62
N ALA A 26 8.06 35.23 10.95
CA ALA A 26 7.28 36.41 11.35
C ALA A 26 6.46 36.09 12.62
N PRO A 27 6.69 36.77 13.75
CA PRO A 27 5.85 36.60 14.93
C PRO A 27 4.43 37.09 14.64
N GLY A 28 3.40 36.29 14.97
CA GLY A 28 2.00 36.72 14.91
C GLY A 28 1.27 36.51 13.58
N VAL A 29 1.73 35.59 12.72
CA VAL A 29 0.95 35.20 11.52
C VAL A 29 -0.31 34.43 11.95
N SER A 30 -1.47 35.04 11.76
CA SER A 30 -2.76 34.38 11.96
C SER A 30 -2.93 33.24 10.95
N PRO A 31 -3.43 32.07 11.38
CA PRO A 31 -3.81 30.99 10.47
C PRO A 31 -4.76 31.48 9.38
N VAL A 32 -4.52 31.03 8.14
CA VAL A 32 -5.49 31.19 7.05
C VAL A 32 -6.62 30.18 7.27
N GLU A 33 -7.87 30.63 7.16
CA GLU A 33 -9.05 29.75 7.24
C GLU A 33 -9.61 29.42 5.85
N PHE A 34 -9.69 28.12 5.53
CA PHE A 34 -10.37 27.65 4.33
C PHE A 34 -11.88 27.55 4.53
N ARG A 35 -12.64 28.51 4.01
CA ARG A 35 -14.09 28.64 4.22
C ARG A 35 -14.93 27.40 3.85
N TYR A 36 -14.52 26.62 2.86
CA TYR A 36 -15.32 25.50 2.34
C TYR A 36 -14.96 24.15 2.93
N THR A 37 -13.67 23.91 3.18
CA THR A 37 -13.17 22.60 3.65
C THR A 37 -12.84 22.60 5.12
N GLY A 38 -12.54 23.77 5.70
CA GLY A 38 -11.76 23.87 6.92
C GLY A 38 -10.28 23.59 6.68
N ASN A 39 -9.46 23.86 7.69
CA ASN A 39 -8.01 23.82 7.62
C ASN A 39 -7.48 22.39 7.66
N ARG A 40 -8.06 21.57 8.52
CA ARG A 40 -7.68 20.17 8.68
C ARG A 40 -7.94 19.36 7.42
N THR A 41 -9.11 19.56 6.81
CA THR A 41 -9.50 18.86 5.57
C THR A 41 -8.68 19.34 4.39
N ALA A 42 -8.38 20.64 4.29
CA ALA A 42 -7.49 21.17 3.25
C ALA A 42 -6.10 20.52 3.32
N VAL A 43 -5.52 20.46 4.52
CA VAL A 43 -4.27 19.75 4.79
C VAL A 43 -4.39 18.27 4.41
N TRP A 44 -5.47 17.60 4.81
CA TRP A 44 -5.67 16.19 4.53
C TRP A 44 -5.71 15.87 3.04
N ILE A 45 -6.47 16.63 2.23
CA ILE A 45 -6.56 16.41 0.78
C ILE A 45 -5.17 16.43 0.13
N VAL A 46 -4.37 17.45 0.44
CA VAL A 46 -3.04 17.62 -0.16
C VAL A 46 -2.05 16.57 0.37
N ALA A 47 -2.06 16.32 1.68
CA ALA A 47 -1.20 15.31 2.31
C ALA A 47 -1.48 13.89 1.80
N GLN A 48 -2.75 13.55 1.60
CA GLN A 48 -3.17 12.25 1.11
C GLN A 48 -2.78 12.06 -0.36
N LEU A 49 -3.01 13.07 -1.21
CA LEU A 49 -2.54 13.04 -2.60
C LEU A 49 -1.01 12.88 -2.67
N HIS A 50 -0.27 13.66 -1.89
CA HIS A 50 1.19 13.55 -1.83
C HIS A 50 1.63 12.14 -1.40
N THR A 51 0.97 11.56 -0.38
CA THR A 51 1.26 10.22 0.11
C THR A 51 0.97 9.15 -0.94
N LEU A 52 -0.11 9.28 -1.72
CA LEU A 52 -0.45 8.33 -2.79
C LEU A 52 0.58 8.39 -3.93
N PHE A 53 0.99 9.58 -4.38
CA PHE A 53 2.05 9.71 -5.38
C PHE A 53 3.40 9.19 -4.86
N GLY A 54 3.74 9.54 -3.62
CA GLY A 54 4.94 9.04 -2.94
C GLY A 54 4.95 7.52 -2.81
N ALA A 55 3.83 6.88 -2.44
CA ALA A 55 3.72 5.42 -2.35
C ALA A 55 3.99 4.75 -3.70
N PHE A 56 3.44 5.28 -4.80
CA PHE A 56 3.72 4.77 -6.14
C PHE A 56 5.19 4.93 -6.53
N VAL A 57 5.77 6.11 -6.28
CA VAL A 57 7.17 6.41 -6.59
C VAL A 57 8.15 5.59 -5.76
N LEU A 58 7.76 5.14 -4.58
CA LEU A 58 8.56 4.22 -3.76
C LEU A 58 8.41 2.76 -4.20
N GLY A 59 7.20 2.33 -4.58
CA GLY A 59 6.92 0.95 -4.97
C GLY A 59 7.32 0.59 -6.40
N ALA A 60 7.06 1.47 -7.38
CA ALA A 60 7.28 1.20 -8.79
C ALA A 60 8.76 0.99 -9.17
N PRO A 61 9.75 1.75 -8.64
CA PRO A 61 11.16 1.49 -8.94
C PRO A 61 11.65 0.11 -8.50
N ILE A 62 11.11 -0.46 -7.41
CA ILE A 62 11.47 -1.80 -6.95
C ILE A 62 11.08 -2.80 -8.05
N PHE A 63 9.85 -2.67 -8.53
CA PHE A 63 9.30 -3.50 -9.59
C PHE A 63 10.05 -3.34 -10.92
N VAL A 64 10.36 -2.10 -11.30
CA VAL A 64 11.08 -1.76 -12.54
C VAL A 64 12.46 -2.41 -12.56
N VAL A 65 13.21 -2.33 -11.47
CA VAL A 65 14.59 -2.85 -11.40
C VAL A 65 14.61 -4.37 -11.35
N ILE A 66 13.68 -4.99 -10.61
CA ILE A 66 13.53 -6.45 -10.63
C ILE A 66 13.19 -6.92 -12.05
N SER A 67 12.27 -6.23 -12.72
CA SER A 67 11.89 -6.55 -14.10
C SER A 67 13.08 -6.39 -15.05
N GLU A 68 13.82 -5.28 -14.97
CA GLU A 68 15.02 -5.08 -15.79
C GLU A 68 16.07 -6.18 -15.56
N TRP A 69 16.35 -6.51 -14.29
CA TRP A 69 17.28 -7.56 -13.93
C TRP A 69 16.83 -8.93 -14.46
N LEU A 70 15.55 -9.27 -14.32
CA LEU A 70 14.98 -10.50 -14.88
C LEU A 70 15.06 -10.53 -16.40
N GLY A 71 14.82 -9.42 -17.08
CA GLY A 71 14.96 -9.30 -18.53
C GLY A 71 16.40 -9.53 -18.98
N HIS A 72 17.37 -8.99 -18.25
CA HIS A 72 18.79 -9.21 -18.51
C HIS A 72 19.23 -10.65 -18.19
N TRP A 73 18.79 -11.22 -17.07
CA TRP A 73 19.22 -12.56 -16.66
C TRP A 73 18.56 -13.67 -17.50
N LYS A 74 17.25 -13.57 -17.74
CA LYS A 74 16.49 -14.56 -18.52
C LYS A 74 16.54 -14.32 -20.04
N GLN A 75 17.12 -13.21 -20.48
CA GLN A 75 17.14 -12.79 -21.89
C GLN A 75 15.72 -12.70 -22.50
N ASP A 76 14.73 -12.28 -21.69
CA ASP A 76 13.34 -12.14 -22.11
C ASP A 76 12.99 -10.65 -22.29
N PRO A 77 12.74 -10.19 -23.52
CA PRO A 77 12.52 -8.77 -23.83
C PRO A 77 11.22 -8.21 -23.23
N ARG A 78 10.26 -9.07 -22.84
CA ARG A 78 9.01 -8.61 -22.23
C ARG A 78 9.25 -7.90 -20.90
N TYR A 79 10.20 -8.37 -20.11
CA TYR A 79 10.55 -7.72 -18.85
C TYR A 79 11.28 -6.38 -19.05
N ASP A 80 12.09 -6.25 -20.11
CA ASP A 80 12.72 -4.97 -20.45
C ASP A 80 11.68 -3.94 -20.91
N ARG A 81 10.72 -4.35 -21.76
CA ARG A 81 9.59 -3.52 -22.18
C ARG A 81 8.76 -3.05 -20.99
N LEU A 82 8.43 -3.97 -20.08
CA LEU A 82 7.68 -3.71 -18.85
C LEU A 82 8.37 -2.66 -17.97
N ALA A 83 9.65 -2.88 -17.69
CA ALA A 83 10.45 -1.96 -16.88
C ALA A 83 10.50 -0.57 -17.54
N ARG A 84 10.67 -0.49 -18.86
CA ARG A 84 10.70 0.78 -19.60
C ARG A 84 9.37 1.52 -19.56
N GLU A 85 8.27 0.83 -19.81
CA GLU A 85 6.92 1.43 -19.84
C GLU A 85 6.53 1.96 -18.46
N VAL A 86 6.75 1.18 -17.40
CA VAL A 86 6.48 1.63 -16.02
C VAL A 86 7.40 2.79 -15.61
N THR A 87 8.66 2.80 -16.05
CA THR A 87 9.58 3.93 -15.80
C THR A 87 9.06 5.22 -16.43
N LYS A 88 8.54 5.19 -17.67
CA LYS A 88 7.97 6.38 -18.33
C LYS A 88 6.84 6.99 -17.50
N VAL A 89 5.94 6.16 -16.98
CA VAL A 89 4.85 6.61 -16.09
C VAL A 89 5.40 7.14 -14.76
N THR A 90 6.41 6.46 -14.21
CA THR A 90 7.07 6.84 -12.95
C THR A 90 7.69 8.22 -13.01
N VAL A 91 8.35 8.61 -14.12
CA VAL A 91 8.95 9.95 -14.26
C VAL A 91 7.90 11.06 -14.20
N ILE A 92 6.72 10.86 -14.81
CA ILE A 92 5.62 11.83 -14.76
C ILE A 92 5.09 11.95 -13.32
N LEU A 93 4.81 10.82 -12.67
CA LEU A 93 4.24 10.80 -11.32
C LEU A 93 5.24 11.24 -10.23
N PHE A 94 6.54 11.08 -10.48
CA PHE A 94 7.60 11.66 -9.64
C PHE A 94 7.49 13.18 -9.59
N SER A 95 7.22 13.83 -10.72
CA SER A 95 7.04 15.28 -10.79
C SER A 95 5.79 15.72 -10.02
N MET A 96 4.69 14.95 -10.11
CA MET A 96 3.48 15.20 -9.33
C MET A 96 3.70 15.05 -7.81
N THR A 97 4.59 14.13 -7.41
CA THR A 97 4.99 13.97 -6.00
C THR A 97 5.67 15.23 -5.47
N ALA A 98 6.58 15.83 -6.24
CA ALA A 98 7.27 17.07 -5.87
C ALA A 98 6.28 18.25 -5.73
N VAL A 99 5.38 18.40 -6.71
CA VAL A 99 4.38 19.48 -6.73
C VAL A 99 3.44 19.38 -5.54
N THR A 100 2.89 18.19 -5.28
CA THR A 100 1.99 17.97 -4.14
C THR A 100 2.71 18.07 -2.80
N GLY A 101 3.98 17.69 -2.71
CA GLY A 101 4.79 17.84 -1.50
C GLY A 101 5.11 19.30 -1.17
N GLY A 102 5.49 20.08 -2.20
CA GLY A 102 5.65 21.53 -2.06
C GLY A 102 4.34 22.21 -1.66
N LEU A 103 3.23 21.87 -2.30
CA LEU A 103 1.91 22.37 -1.92
C LEU A 103 1.57 22.00 -0.47
N PHE A 104 1.89 20.78 -0.04
CA PHE A 104 1.60 20.32 1.31
C PHE A 104 2.27 21.18 2.38
N ILE A 105 3.57 21.48 2.25
CA ILE A 105 4.27 22.32 3.23
C ILE A 105 3.72 23.76 3.24
N PHE A 106 3.35 24.33 2.09
CA PHE A 106 2.75 25.66 2.04
C PHE A 106 1.37 25.70 2.72
N VAL A 107 0.54 24.68 2.49
CA VAL A 107 -0.76 24.59 3.16
C VAL A 107 -0.59 24.45 4.66
N LEU A 108 0.35 23.61 5.13
CA LEU A 108 0.65 23.46 6.57
C LEU A 108 1.13 24.77 7.21
N LEU A 109 2.05 25.50 6.56
CA LEU A 109 2.52 26.80 7.05
C LEU A 109 1.41 27.85 7.06
N ALA A 110 0.46 27.79 6.13
CA ALA A 110 -0.67 28.71 6.08
C ALA A 110 -1.73 28.39 7.15
N THR A 111 -2.04 27.12 7.40
CA THR A 111 -3.13 26.71 8.29
C THR A 111 -2.70 26.44 9.72
N TYR A 112 -1.46 25.99 9.94
CA TYR A 112 -0.90 25.67 11.26
C TYR A 112 0.52 26.24 11.41
N PRO A 113 0.74 27.56 11.28
CA PRO A 113 2.08 28.16 11.27
C PRO A 113 2.88 27.87 12.54
N GLN A 114 2.24 27.96 13.72
CA GLN A 114 2.90 27.75 15.01
C GLN A 114 3.36 26.30 15.18
N PHE A 115 2.46 25.33 14.98
CA PHE A 115 2.79 23.91 15.05
C PHE A 115 3.84 23.54 14.00
N THR A 116 3.66 23.95 12.75
CA THR A 116 4.57 23.60 11.66
C THR A 116 5.98 24.12 11.91
N THR A 117 6.11 25.37 12.39
CA THR A 117 7.42 25.95 12.73
C THR A 117 8.06 25.22 13.90
N TRP A 118 7.31 24.96 14.97
CA TRP A 118 7.80 24.18 16.10
C TRP A 118 8.28 22.80 15.67
N PHE A 119 7.48 22.10 14.85
CA PHE A 119 7.76 20.74 14.42
C PHE A 119 8.97 20.65 13.49
N ILE A 120 9.09 21.59 12.54
CA ILE A 120 10.27 21.70 11.67
C ILE A 120 11.52 21.94 12.53
N ASN A 121 11.45 22.77 13.57
CA ASN A 121 12.61 23.02 14.44
C ASN A 121 13.03 21.77 15.23
N GLN A 122 12.10 20.90 15.64
CA GLN A 122 12.44 19.63 16.29
C GLN A 122 13.24 18.69 15.37
N PHE A 123 13.01 18.77 14.07
CA PHE A 123 13.61 17.92 13.04
C PHE A 123 14.35 18.74 11.98
N TYR A 124 15.00 19.83 12.38
CA TYR A 124 15.55 20.81 11.44
C TYR A 124 16.47 20.17 10.38
N LEU A 125 17.40 19.31 10.80
CA LEU A 125 18.31 18.63 9.87
C LEU A 125 17.57 17.70 8.89
N VAL A 126 16.46 17.09 9.31
CA VAL A 126 15.65 16.24 8.44
C VAL A 126 15.01 17.10 7.35
N PHE A 127 14.29 18.16 7.73
CA PHE A 127 13.52 18.97 6.78
C PHE A 127 14.38 19.92 5.94
N ALA A 128 15.44 20.51 6.51
CA ALA A 128 16.26 21.51 5.83
C ALA A 128 17.40 20.89 5.01
N VAL A 129 17.91 19.71 5.39
CA VAL A 129 19.13 19.15 4.80
C VAL A 129 18.87 17.77 4.21
N PHE A 130 18.61 16.76 5.04
CA PHE A 130 18.65 15.37 4.60
C PHE A 130 17.52 15.03 3.63
N TYR A 131 16.28 15.44 3.92
CA TYR A 131 15.13 15.13 3.07
C TYR A 131 15.23 15.82 1.69
N PRO A 132 15.51 17.13 1.58
CA PRO A 132 15.74 17.77 0.28
C PRO A 132 16.93 17.16 -0.48
N ALA A 133 18.04 16.87 0.20
CA ALA A 133 19.23 16.29 -0.45
C ALA A 133 18.95 14.89 -1.02
N LEU A 134 18.26 14.02 -0.27
CA LEU A 134 17.86 12.71 -0.75
C LEU A 134 16.86 12.81 -1.90
N PHE A 135 15.90 13.73 -1.83
CA PHE A 135 14.92 13.95 -2.90
C PHE A 135 15.58 14.43 -4.19
N ILE A 136 16.50 15.40 -4.11
CA ILE A 136 17.28 15.89 -5.26
C ILE A 136 18.15 14.76 -5.82
N SER A 137 18.82 14.01 -4.95
CA SER A 137 19.66 12.87 -5.37
C SER A 137 18.84 11.79 -6.08
N GLY A 138 17.67 11.42 -5.52
CA GLY A 138 16.75 10.47 -6.13
C GLY A 138 16.22 10.97 -7.48
N THR A 139 15.96 12.27 -7.60
CA THR A 139 15.58 12.90 -8.87
C THR A 139 16.69 12.75 -9.91
N ILE A 140 17.93 13.11 -9.57
CA ILE A 140 19.08 13.02 -10.47
C ILE A 140 19.28 11.57 -10.93
N VAL A 141 19.23 10.61 -10.00
CA VAL A 141 19.39 9.19 -10.30
C VAL A 141 18.25 8.66 -11.17
N LEU A 142 16.99 9.03 -10.89
CA LEU A 142 15.84 8.64 -11.70
C LEU A 142 15.94 9.16 -13.14
N TYR A 143 16.29 10.43 -13.33
CA TYR A 143 16.44 11.00 -14.67
C TYR A 143 17.67 10.43 -15.40
N ALA A 144 18.78 10.18 -14.69
CA ALA A 144 19.91 9.47 -15.24
C ALA A 144 19.50 8.06 -15.70
N TYR A 145 18.75 7.33 -14.89
CA TYR A 145 18.20 6.01 -15.23
C TYR A 145 17.30 6.11 -16.48
N PHE A 146 16.36 7.05 -16.50
CA PHE A 146 15.47 7.24 -17.63
C PHE A 146 16.19 7.57 -18.94
N TYR A 147 17.13 8.52 -18.94
CA TYR A 147 17.80 8.98 -20.15
C TYR A 147 18.95 8.07 -20.61
N THR A 148 19.53 7.26 -19.72
CA THR A 148 20.59 6.30 -20.11
C THR A 148 20.07 4.98 -20.64
N TRP A 149 18.75 4.74 -20.60
CA TRP A 149 18.11 3.49 -21.04
C TRP A 149 18.56 3.02 -22.44
N ASP A 150 18.59 3.92 -23.41
CA ASP A 150 18.99 3.58 -24.79
C ASP A 150 20.50 3.52 -24.98
N GLY A 151 21.27 4.26 -24.18
CA GLY A 151 22.73 4.34 -24.28
C GLY A 151 23.49 3.24 -23.52
N TRP A 152 22.89 2.63 -22.49
CA TRP A 152 23.51 1.62 -21.63
C TRP A 152 22.92 0.22 -21.89
N LYS A 153 22.90 -0.19 -23.16
CA LYS A 153 22.53 -1.55 -23.59
C LYS A 153 23.77 -2.47 -23.68
N GLY A 154 23.54 -3.77 -23.88
CA GLY A 154 24.62 -4.77 -24.01
C GLY A 154 25.44 -4.90 -22.73
N GLU A 155 26.77 -4.84 -22.85
CA GLU A 155 27.72 -4.95 -21.72
C GLU A 155 27.52 -3.87 -20.64
N LYS A 156 26.94 -2.72 -20.99
CA LYS A 156 26.68 -1.62 -20.05
C LYS A 156 25.38 -1.77 -19.27
N LYS A 157 24.55 -2.77 -19.58
CA LYS A 157 23.23 -3.00 -18.94
C LYS A 157 23.34 -3.20 -17.43
N GLY A 158 24.41 -3.85 -16.97
CA GLY A 158 24.69 -3.99 -15.54
C GLY A 158 24.82 -2.64 -14.81
N ARG A 159 25.40 -1.62 -15.46
CA ARG A 159 25.50 -0.27 -14.87
C ARG A 159 24.14 0.40 -14.75
N HIS A 160 23.24 0.14 -15.69
CA HIS A 160 21.87 0.65 -15.67
C HIS A 160 21.07 0.02 -14.53
N ILE A 161 21.18 -1.30 -14.34
CA ILE A 161 20.57 -2.00 -13.21
C ILE A 161 21.12 -1.47 -11.88
N VAL A 162 22.43 -1.26 -11.76
CA VAL A 162 23.04 -0.67 -10.54
C VAL A 162 22.50 0.73 -10.25
N LEU A 163 22.28 1.55 -11.28
CA LEU A 163 21.66 2.87 -11.13
C LEU A 163 20.22 2.76 -10.62
N GLY A 164 19.48 1.76 -11.09
CA GLY A 164 18.15 1.44 -10.57
C GLY A 164 18.18 0.95 -9.12
N VAL A 165 19.16 0.12 -8.73
CA VAL A 165 19.34 -0.31 -7.33
C VAL A 165 19.66 0.90 -6.45
N LEU A 166 20.54 1.80 -6.90
CA LEU A 166 20.84 3.05 -6.19
C LEU A 166 19.59 3.91 -6.01
N LEU A 167 18.74 4.04 -7.03
CA LEU A 167 17.46 4.74 -6.92
C LEU A 167 16.60 4.16 -5.80
N ASN A 168 16.47 2.83 -5.76
CA ASN A 168 15.68 2.14 -4.74
C ASN A 168 16.24 2.34 -3.32
N LEU A 169 17.57 2.32 -3.16
CA LEU A 169 18.20 2.61 -1.88
C LEU A 169 17.92 4.05 -1.41
N ILE A 170 18.04 5.04 -2.30
CA ILE A 170 17.72 6.44 -1.98
C ILE A 170 16.24 6.59 -1.61
N CYS A 171 15.34 6.00 -2.39
CA CYS A 171 13.91 5.97 -2.11
C CYS A 171 13.61 5.36 -0.74
N MET A 172 14.23 4.22 -0.41
CA MET A 172 14.05 3.54 0.87
C MET A 172 14.54 4.39 2.04
N VAL A 173 15.75 4.96 1.94
CA VAL A 173 16.30 5.86 2.97
C VAL A 173 15.42 7.10 3.15
N THR A 174 14.90 7.67 2.04
CA THR A 174 13.96 8.81 2.09
C THR A 174 12.69 8.46 2.86
N MET A 175 12.13 7.26 2.62
CA MET A 175 10.95 6.78 3.33
C MET A 175 11.23 6.60 4.83
N PHE A 176 12.34 5.96 5.19
CA PHE A 176 12.74 5.75 6.58
C PHE A 176 12.95 7.07 7.32
N LEU A 177 13.61 8.02 6.67
CA LEU A 177 13.87 9.34 7.20
C LEU A 177 12.56 10.10 7.50
N ILE A 178 11.62 10.17 6.55
CA ILE A 178 10.37 10.92 6.74
C ILE A 178 9.36 10.20 7.64
N ASN A 179 9.48 8.87 7.76
CA ASN A 179 8.72 8.10 8.74
C ASN A 179 9.11 8.46 10.18
N GLY A 180 10.32 8.95 10.44
CA GLY A 180 10.75 9.39 11.78
C GLY A 180 9.82 10.45 12.36
N PRO A 181 9.76 11.66 11.77
CA PRO A 181 8.83 12.70 12.21
C PRO A 181 7.36 12.22 12.19
N THR A 182 6.94 11.47 11.17
CA THR A 182 5.56 10.99 11.05
C THR A 182 5.15 10.07 12.21
N SER A 183 6.01 9.13 12.59
CA SER A 183 5.78 8.20 13.71
C SER A 183 5.91 8.91 15.05
N PHE A 184 6.83 9.87 15.17
CA PHE A 184 6.99 10.69 16.38
C PHE A 184 5.71 11.45 16.73
N MET A 185 4.94 11.92 15.74
CA MET A 185 3.64 12.55 16.02
C MET A 185 2.67 11.61 16.75
N ASN A 186 2.77 10.30 16.50
CA ASN A 186 1.89 9.28 17.08
C ASN A 186 2.45 8.72 18.40
N THR A 187 3.75 8.44 18.44
CA THR A 187 4.45 7.86 19.59
C THR A 187 5.69 8.71 19.87
N PRO A 188 5.54 9.92 20.46
CA PRO A 188 6.70 10.71 20.83
C PRO A 188 7.49 10.05 21.96
N LEU A 189 8.63 10.64 22.33
CA LEU A 189 9.44 10.13 23.43
C LEU A 189 8.65 10.17 24.75
N LYS A 190 8.75 9.10 25.53
CA LYS A 190 8.15 8.95 26.86
C LYS A 190 9.17 8.34 27.82
N ALA A 191 9.31 8.93 29.00
CA ALA A 191 10.16 8.42 30.07
C ALA A 191 9.47 8.67 31.41
N GLU A 192 9.53 7.69 32.32
CA GLU A 192 8.94 7.82 33.65
C GLU A 192 9.68 8.87 34.48
N GLY A 193 8.93 9.74 35.17
CA GLY A 193 9.48 10.71 36.12
C GLY A 193 10.12 11.96 35.50
N MET A 194 10.11 12.13 34.18
CA MET A 194 10.56 13.36 33.51
C MET A 194 9.41 14.09 32.83
N SER A 195 9.46 15.43 32.84
CA SER A 195 8.51 16.20 32.04
C SER A 195 8.77 15.97 30.55
N PRO A 196 7.72 15.97 29.70
CA PRO A 196 7.91 15.79 28.25
C PRO A 196 8.84 16.86 27.64
N GLN A 197 8.84 18.08 28.18
CA GLN A 197 9.69 19.18 27.73
C GLN A 197 11.16 18.92 28.02
N ASP A 198 11.50 18.45 29.23
CA ASP A 198 12.88 18.13 29.61
C ASP A 198 13.42 16.96 28.78
N LEU A 199 12.58 15.95 28.55
CA LEU A 199 12.91 14.81 27.71
C LEU A 199 13.19 15.25 26.26
N LEU A 200 12.37 16.14 25.70
CA LEU A 200 12.58 16.66 24.34
C LEU A 200 13.82 17.54 24.19
N ALA A 201 14.18 18.26 25.25
CA ALA A 201 15.37 19.10 25.28
C ALA A 201 16.66 18.27 25.38
N ALA A 202 16.63 17.16 26.12
CA ALA A 202 17.75 16.23 26.25
C ALA A 202 17.90 15.28 25.05
N ALA A 203 16.81 15.00 24.32
CA ALA A 203 16.79 14.05 23.23
C ALA A 203 17.59 14.50 22.00
N SER A 204 18.43 13.59 21.50
CA SER A 204 19.07 13.75 20.19
C SER A 204 18.04 13.63 19.05
N LEU A 205 18.46 14.01 17.84
CA LEU A 205 17.63 13.79 16.65
C LEU A 205 17.30 12.30 16.45
N TRP A 206 18.26 11.41 16.74
CA TRP A 206 18.06 9.98 16.58
C TRP A 206 17.03 9.44 17.58
N ASP A 207 17.06 9.90 18.83
CA ASP A 207 16.07 9.50 19.84
C ASP A 207 14.65 9.86 19.39
N LYS A 208 14.47 11.03 18.75
CA LYS A 208 13.17 11.45 18.21
C LYS A 208 12.73 10.60 17.00
N ILE A 209 13.67 10.19 16.15
CA ILE A 209 13.39 9.38 14.95
C ILE A 209 13.08 7.93 15.31
N ALA A 210 13.93 7.29 16.12
CA ALA A 210 13.85 5.88 16.48
C ALA A 210 12.84 5.63 17.62
N ASN A 211 11.63 6.17 17.46
CA ASN A 211 10.52 5.98 18.40
C ASN A 211 9.81 4.63 18.17
N GLN A 212 8.92 4.26 19.11
CA GLN A 212 8.31 2.93 19.19
C GLN A 212 7.61 2.49 17.90
N SER A 213 6.85 3.38 17.25
CA SER A 213 6.13 3.02 16.02
C SER A 213 6.95 3.17 14.72
N TRP A 214 8.20 3.67 14.78
CA TRP A 214 9.00 3.98 13.59
C TRP A 214 9.32 2.76 12.72
N MET A 215 9.91 1.71 13.30
CA MET A 215 10.26 0.51 12.55
C MET A 215 9.02 -0.28 12.09
N PRO A 216 8.00 -0.51 12.94
CA PRO A 216 6.73 -1.10 12.49
C PRO A 216 6.09 -0.33 11.32
N LEU A 217 6.11 1.01 11.37
CA LEU A 217 5.60 1.85 10.28
C LEU A 217 6.44 1.70 9.00
N ASN A 218 7.77 1.58 9.12
CA ASN A 218 8.63 1.31 7.97
C ASN A 218 8.27 -0.03 7.30
N LEU A 219 8.15 -1.09 8.09
CA LEU A 219 7.78 -2.42 7.58
C LEU A 219 6.42 -2.40 6.87
N HIS A 220 5.41 -1.79 7.50
CA HIS A 220 4.06 -1.66 6.96
C HIS A 220 3.94 -0.76 5.73
N ARG A 221 4.91 0.15 5.52
CA ARG A 221 4.95 0.97 4.31
C ARG A 221 5.69 0.30 3.17
N ILE A 222 6.68 -0.57 3.45
CA ILE A 222 7.41 -1.29 2.39
C ILE A 222 6.45 -2.21 1.64
N ASP A 223 5.79 -3.11 2.35
CA ASP A 223 4.85 -4.07 1.76
C ASP A 223 3.64 -3.35 1.14
N GLY A 224 3.08 -2.34 1.82
CA GLY A 224 2.01 -1.49 1.29
C GLY A 224 2.38 -0.80 -0.02
N ASN A 225 3.57 -0.19 -0.11
CA ASN A 225 4.02 0.49 -1.33
C ASN A 225 4.31 -0.51 -2.47
N VAL A 226 4.86 -1.68 -2.18
CA VAL A 226 5.09 -2.73 -3.20
C VAL A 226 3.75 -3.27 -3.72
N ALA A 227 2.80 -3.54 -2.82
CA ALA A 227 1.45 -3.95 -3.19
C ALA A 227 0.78 -2.90 -4.09
N PHE A 228 0.85 -1.64 -3.67
CA PHE A 228 0.32 -0.49 -4.41
C PHE A 228 0.92 -0.38 -5.80
N GLY A 229 2.25 -0.45 -5.94
CA GLY A 229 2.93 -0.44 -7.24
C GLY A 229 2.51 -1.59 -8.17
N GLY A 230 2.30 -2.79 -7.61
CA GLY A 230 1.81 -3.94 -8.36
C GLY A 230 0.38 -3.76 -8.87
N PHE A 231 -0.54 -3.25 -8.03
CA PHE A 231 -1.92 -2.98 -8.45
C PHE A 231 -2.01 -1.86 -9.49
N ILE A 232 -1.21 -0.79 -9.35
CA ILE A 232 -1.14 0.26 -10.39
C ILE A 232 -0.52 -0.30 -11.68
N THR A 233 0.44 -1.22 -11.62
CA THR A 233 0.94 -1.92 -12.82
C THR A 233 -0.18 -2.74 -13.48
N GLY A 234 -1.03 -3.40 -12.70
CA GLY A 234 -2.25 -4.05 -13.18
C GLY A 234 -3.23 -3.08 -13.85
N LEU A 235 -3.41 -1.89 -13.30
CA LEU A 235 -4.21 -0.82 -13.90
C LEU A 235 -3.65 -0.37 -15.27
N ILE A 236 -2.33 -0.16 -15.35
CA ILE A 236 -1.64 0.17 -16.60
C ILE A 236 -1.90 -0.92 -17.63
N ALA A 237 -1.70 -2.18 -17.24
CA ALA A 237 -1.94 -3.34 -18.08
C ALA A 237 -3.38 -3.37 -18.61
N ALA A 238 -4.37 -3.10 -17.75
CA ALA A 238 -5.77 -3.12 -18.12
C ALA A 238 -6.12 -2.08 -19.18
N TYR A 239 -5.68 -0.83 -19.00
CA TYR A 239 -5.91 0.21 -20.00
C TYR A 239 -5.25 -0.09 -21.32
N MET A 240 -4.01 -0.56 -21.27
CA MET A 240 -3.25 -0.84 -22.47
C MET A 240 -3.78 -2.09 -23.19
N TYR A 241 -4.26 -3.11 -22.46
CA TYR A 241 -4.94 -4.27 -23.03
C TYR A 241 -6.22 -3.87 -23.77
N MET A 242 -7.06 -3.03 -23.16
CA MET A 242 -8.29 -2.55 -23.79
C MET A 242 -8.02 -1.64 -25.00
N GLY A 243 -6.92 -0.85 -24.95
CA GLY A 243 -6.49 0.01 -26.05
C GLY A 243 -5.74 -0.71 -27.18
N ALA A 244 -5.24 -1.92 -26.93
CA ALA A 244 -4.40 -2.66 -27.87
C ALA A 244 -5.13 -3.02 -29.17
N LYS A 245 -4.45 -2.77 -30.30
CA LYS A 245 -4.96 -3.02 -31.66
C LYS A 245 -4.47 -4.34 -32.25
N THR A 246 -3.34 -4.86 -31.76
CA THR A 246 -2.75 -6.11 -32.21
C THR A 246 -2.98 -7.21 -31.18
N GLN A 247 -3.02 -8.47 -31.63
CA GLN A 247 -3.12 -9.61 -30.71
C GLN A 247 -1.85 -9.78 -29.87
N GLU A 248 -0.68 -9.40 -30.42
CA GLU A 248 0.59 -9.42 -29.71
C GLU A 248 0.61 -8.45 -28.52
N ASP A 249 0.17 -7.20 -28.72
CA ASP A 249 0.08 -6.24 -27.62
C ASP A 249 -0.94 -6.70 -26.57
N ARG A 250 -2.08 -7.27 -26.98
CA ARG A 250 -3.03 -7.86 -26.03
C ARG A 250 -2.40 -8.99 -25.22
N ALA A 251 -1.65 -9.88 -25.86
CA ALA A 251 -0.94 -10.96 -25.16
C ALA A 251 0.11 -10.42 -24.17
N TYR A 252 0.83 -9.38 -24.57
CA TYR A 252 1.80 -8.72 -23.70
C TYR A 252 1.15 -8.03 -22.50
N TYR A 253 0.07 -7.27 -22.68
CA TYR A 253 -0.58 -6.58 -21.57
C TYR A 253 -1.35 -7.54 -20.66
N ASP A 254 -1.87 -8.67 -21.17
CA ASP A 254 -2.37 -9.76 -20.33
C ASP A 254 -1.26 -10.32 -19.42
N TRP A 255 -0.07 -10.55 -19.99
CA TRP A 255 1.11 -10.96 -19.22
C TRP A 255 1.56 -9.91 -18.21
N MET A 256 1.58 -8.63 -18.59
CA MET A 256 1.92 -7.52 -17.69
C MET A 256 0.97 -7.45 -16.50
N GLY A 257 -0.34 -7.56 -16.74
CA GLY A 257 -1.35 -7.56 -15.68
C GLY A 257 -1.21 -8.75 -14.74
N PHE A 258 -0.83 -9.90 -15.29
CA PHE A 258 -0.52 -11.10 -14.50
C PHE A 258 0.70 -10.89 -13.59
N VAL A 259 1.81 -10.38 -14.13
CA VAL A 259 3.04 -10.14 -13.33
C VAL A 259 2.80 -9.08 -12.25
N GLY A 260 2.14 -7.97 -12.60
CA GLY A 260 1.80 -6.91 -11.64
C GLY A 260 0.93 -7.43 -10.49
N SER A 261 -0.08 -8.25 -10.81
CA SER A 261 -0.96 -8.87 -9.82
C SER A 261 -0.21 -9.85 -8.91
N LEU A 262 0.68 -10.67 -9.47
CA LEU A 262 1.44 -11.64 -8.67
C LEU A 262 2.30 -10.96 -7.60
N ILE A 263 2.94 -9.84 -7.95
CA ILE A 263 3.77 -9.07 -7.02
C ILE A 263 2.90 -8.34 -6.00
N ALA A 264 1.78 -7.76 -6.46
CA ALA A 264 0.83 -7.10 -5.57
C ALA A 264 0.34 -8.05 -4.48
N VAL A 265 -0.09 -9.25 -4.88
CA VAL A 265 -0.54 -10.30 -3.97
C VAL A 265 0.58 -10.74 -3.04
N GLY A 266 1.79 -10.98 -3.56
CA GLY A 266 2.94 -11.34 -2.75
C GLY A 266 3.18 -10.37 -1.60
N ALA A 267 3.11 -9.06 -1.87
CA ALA A 267 3.27 -8.03 -0.84
C ALA A 267 2.04 -7.92 0.08
N THR A 268 0.82 -7.99 -0.47
CA THR A 268 -0.43 -7.94 0.32
C THR A 268 -0.55 -9.06 1.33
N LEU A 269 0.01 -10.25 1.06
CA LEU A 269 0.02 -11.36 2.01
C LEU A 269 0.79 -11.05 3.31
N PHE A 270 1.74 -10.09 3.29
CA PHE A 270 2.48 -9.67 4.49
C PHE A 270 1.80 -8.54 5.26
N GLN A 271 0.91 -7.78 4.62
CA GLN A 271 0.26 -6.59 5.21
C GLN A 271 -0.51 -6.87 6.51
N PRO A 272 -1.26 -7.98 6.66
CA PRO A 272 -1.91 -8.29 7.93
C PRO A 272 -0.94 -8.42 9.10
N PHE A 273 0.26 -8.94 8.85
CA PHE A 273 1.28 -9.13 9.89
C PHE A 273 1.94 -7.80 10.27
N THR A 274 2.37 -7.02 9.28
CA THR A 274 2.99 -5.71 9.53
C THR A 274 2.01 -4.71 10.13
N GLY A 275 0.74 -4.78 9.71
CA GLY A 275 -0.35 -3.97 10.27
C GLY A 275 -0.68 -4.34 11.72
N LEU A 276 -0.75 -5.63 12.03
CA LEU A 276 -0.94 -6.10 13.41
C LEU A 276 0.24 -5.71 14.31
N LEU A 277 1.48 -5.85 13.82
CA LEU A 277 2.67 -5.41 14.55
C LEU A 277 2.62 -3.91 14.85
N LEU A 278 2.26 -3.08 13.86
CA LEU A 278 2.13 -1.64 14.06
C LEU A 278 1.04 -1.31 15.09
N ALA A 279 -0.13 -1.94 15.00
CA ALA A 279 -1.22 -1.74 15.96
C ALA A 279 -0.81 -2.17 17.38
N TYR A 280 -0.13 -3.31 17.52
CA TYR A 280 0.38 -3.81 18.80
C TYR A 280 1.33 -2.81 19.46
N GLU A 281 2.30 -2.29 18.72
CA GLU A 281 3.29 -1.32 19.23
C GLU A 281 2.65 0.01 19.64
N MET A 282 1.57 0.41 18.97
CA MET A 282 0.78 1.56 19.42
C MET A 282 0.08 1.28 20.76
N CYS A 283 -0.54 0.10 20.91
CA CYS A 283 -1.21 -0.29 22.16
C CYS A 283 -0.22 -0.46 23.33
N ASP A 284 0.98 -0.93 23.07
CA ASP A 284 2.04 -1.10 24.07
C ASP A 284 2.57 0.25 24.56
N TYR A 285 2.78 1.21 23.65
CA TYR A 285 3.21 2.57 23.99
C TYR A 285 2.22 3.28 24.95
N ASP A 286 0.93 3.16 24.66
CA ASP A 286 -0.16 3.64 25.52
C ASP A 286 -1.43 2.83 25.28
N PHE A 287 -1.86 2.13 26.34
CA PHE A 287 -3.02 1.23 26.25
C PHE A 287 -4.29 1.94 25.77
N SER A 288 -4.42 3.25 25.94
CA SER A 288 -5.57 4.03 25.47
C SER A 288 -5.69 4.10 23.94
N PHE A 289 -4.67 3.71 23.17
CA PHE A 289 -4.79 3.51 21.73
C PHE A 289 -5.64 2.28 21.38
N CYS A 290 -5.53 1.21 22.17
CA CYS A 290 -6.22 -0.06 21.91
C CYS A 290 -7.76 0.06 21.88
N PRO A 291 -8.43 0.54 22.96
CA PRO A 291 -9.87 0.71 22.93
C PRO A 291 -10.29 1.80 21.94
N TYR A 292 -9.45 2.82 21.72
CA TYR A 292 -9.74 3.89 20.76
C TYR A 292 -9.84 3.37 19.31
N MET A 293 -8.89 2.50 18.91
CA MET A 293 -8.87 1.86 17.60
C MET A 293 -9.95 0.77 17.45
N MET A 294 -10.20 0.00 18.51
CA MET A 294 -10.96 -1.25 18.38
C MET A 294 -12.43 -1.17 18.81
N ALA A 295 -12.77 -0.26 19.72
CA ALA A 295 -14.10 -0.22 20.35
C ALA A 295 -14.74 1.17 20.43
N ASP A 296 -13.97 2.24 20.20
CA ASP A 296 -14.45 3.63 20.33
C ASP A 296 -14.44 4.36 18.98
N GLN A 297 -14.08 5.66 18.93
CA GLN A 297 -14.30 6.53 17.77
C GLN A 297 -13.62 6.08 16.46
N LEU A 298 -12.56 5.27 16.51
CA LEU A 298 -11.90 4.73 15.31
C LEU A 298 -12.34 3.31 14.94
N SER A 299 -13.13 2.62 15.76
CA SER A 299 -13.59 1.25 15.48
C SER A 299 -14.19 1.11 14.09
N MET A 300 -15.10 2.00 13.71
CA MET A 300 -15.75 2.01 12.39
C MET A 300 -14.76 2.16 11.22
N PHE A 301 -13.65 2.86 11.41
CA PHE A 301 -12.61 2.94 10.38
C PHE A 301 -11.86 1.60 10.24
N PHE A 302 -11.60 0.90 11.34
CA PHE A 302 -10.99 -0.44 11.31
C PHE A 302 -11.94 -1.52 10.77
N GLU A 303 -13.25 -1.41 11.01
CA GLU A 303 -14.23 -2.28 10.36
C GLU A 303 -14.24 -2.05 8.85
N MET A 304 -14.28 -0.79 8.42
CA MET A 304 -14.19 -0.45 7.00
C MET A 304 -12.86 -0.89 6.39
N GLN A 305 -11.77 -0.82 7.15
CA GLN A 305 -10.46 -1.31 6.70
C GLN A 305 -10.53 -2.77 6.32
N GLY A 306 -11.04 -3.64 7.18
CA GLY A 306 -11.09 -5.05 6.80
C GLY A 306 -12.21 -5.40 5.84
N ALA A 307 -13.28 -4.61 5.74
CA ALA A 307 -14.20 -4.71 4.61
C ALA A 307 -13.47 -4.50 3.27
N MET A 308 -12.60 -3.48 3.19
CA MET A 308 -11.81 -3.21 2.00
C MET A 308 -10.73 -4.26 1.76
N ILE A 309 -10.08 -4.77 2.81
CA ILE A 309 -9.11 -5.87 2.68
C ILE A 309 -9.81 -7.16 2.21
N GLY A 310 -10.99 -7.45 2.74
CA GLY A 310 -11.84 -8.56 2.30
C GLY A 310 -12.18 -8.48 0.82
N LEU A 311 -12.71 -7.32 0.38
CA LEU A 311 -12.97 -7.04 -1.04
C LEU A 311 -11.69 -7.14 -1.90
N LEU A 312 -10.54 -6.70 -1.38
CA LEU A 312 -9.26 -6.82 -2.07
C LEU A 312 -8.89 -8.30 -2.29
N PHE A 313 -8.97 -9.13 -1.24
CA PHE A 313 -8.72 -10.57 -1.35
C PHE A 313 -9.74 -11.28 -2.25
N LEU A 314 -11.01 -10.91 -2.18
CA LEU A 314 -12.04 -11.41 -3.08
C LEU A 314 -11.69 -11.11 -4.55
N ALA A 315 -11.36 -9.86 -4.86
CA ALA A 315 -10.99 -9.44 -6.21
C ALA A 315 -9.68 -10.09 -6.69
N ILE A 316 -8.68 -10.27 -5.81
CA ILE A 316 -7.44 -11.00 -6.10
C ILE A 316 -7.75 -12.44 -6.53
N ASN A 317 -8.56 -13.14 -5.75
CA ASN A 317 -8.90 -14.53 -6.01
C ASN A 317 -9.81 -14.66 -7.24
N TYR A 318 -10.69 -13.69 -7.48
CA TYR A 318 -11.49 -13.61 -8.69
C TYR A 318 -10.66 -13.39 -9.95
N TYR A 319 -9.68 -12.49 -9.92
CA TYR A 319 -8.70 -12.34 -11.00
C TYR A 319 -7.94 -13.65 -11.23
N GLY A 320 -7.48 -14.31 -10.17
CA GLY A 320 -6.83 -15.62 -10.23
C GLY A 320 -7.70 -16.68 -10.92
N TRP A 321 -8.98 -16.77 -10.57
CA TRP A 321 -9.94 -17.67 -11.22
C TRP A 321 -10.11 -17.35 -12.71
N LEU A 322 -10.34 -16.08 -13.07
CA LEU A 322 -10.48 -15.68 -14.48
C LEU A 322 -9.21 -16.01 -15.27
N SER A 323 -8.06 -15.84 -14.62
CA SER A 323 -6.78 -16.19 -15.19
C SER A 323 -6.56 -17.70 -15.35
N LEU A 324 -7.22 -18.56 -14.58
CA LEU A 324 -7.13 -20.02 -14.78
C LEU A 324 -7.89 -20.47 -16.04
N LYS A 325 -8.96 -19.76 -16.41
CA LYS A 325 -9.76 -20.11 -17.59
C LYS A 325 -8.96 -20.03 -18.90
N ARG A 326 -7.88 -19.25 -18.95
CA ARG A 326 -6.99 -19.14 -20.11
C ARG A 326 -5.88 -20.21 -20.15
N VAL A 327 -5.84 -21.14 -19.19
CA VAL A 327 -4.81 -22.18 -19.13
C VAL A 327 -5.36 -23.53 -19.57
N GLU A 328 -4.85 -24.04 -20.69
CA GLU A 328 -5.20 -25.37 -21.17
C GLU A 328 -4.64 -26.45 -20.23
N GLY A 329 -5.46 -27.43 -19.87
CA GLY A 329 -5.07 -28.51 -18.95
C GLY A 329 -5.32 -28.20 -17.47
N ALA A 330 -5.86 -27.03 -17.11
CA ALA A 330 -6.20 -26.66 -15.73
C ALA A 330 -7.13 -27.69 -15.04
N GLU A 331 -8.04 -28.32 -15.80
CA GLU A 331 -9.01 -29.32 -15.31
C GLU A 331 -8.32 -30.59 -14.76
N LYS A 332 -7.08 -30.88 -15.19
CA LYS A 332 -6.32 -32.07 -14.76
C LYS A 332 -5.66 -31.90 -13.40
N VAL A 333 -5.53 -30.66 -12.92
CA VAL A 333 -4.83 -30.37 -11.67
C VAL A 333 -5.72 -30.68 -10.47
N ARG A 334 -5.13 -31.41 -9.52
CA ARG A 334 -5.77 -31.78 -8.25
C ARG A 334 -4.96 -31.31 -7.05
N MET A 335 -5.66 -31.15 -5.94
CA MET A 335 -5.10 -30.80 -4.63
C MET A 335 -5.54 -31.84 -3.60
N THR A 336 -4.77 -31.99 -2.52
CA THR A 336 -5.18 -32.82 -1.38
C THR A 336 -6.51 -32.33 -0.79
N VAL A 337 -7.36 -33.26 -0.33
CA VAL A 337 -8.62 -32.93 0.36
C VAL A 337 -8.41 -32.15 1.66
N LEU A 338 -7.22 -32.24 2.27
CA LEU A 338 -6.90 -31.46 3.47
C LEU A 338 -6.96 -29.95 3.24
N ALA A 339 -6.64 -29.47 2.04
CA ALA A 339 -6.62 -28.04 1.76
C ALA A 339 -8.00 -27.37 2.01
N PRO A 340 -9.10 -27.80 1.36
CA PRO A 340 -10.41 -27.24 1.65
C PRO A 340 -10.91 -27.55 3.06
N ILE A 341 -10.56 -28.69 3.66
CA ILE A 341 -10.91 -28.99 5.06
C ILE A 341 -10.30 -27.94 5.99
N VAL A 342 -9.01 -27.64 5.83
CA VAL A 342 -8.32 -26.63 6.63
C VAL A 342 -8.89 -25.24 6.34
N MET A 343 -9.21 -24.89 5.09
CA MET A 343 -9.87 -23.61 4.79
C MET A 343 -11.14 -23.39 5.61
N VAL A 344 -11.98 -24.44 5.74
CA VAL A 344 -13.23 -24.38 6.50
C VAL A 344 -12.98 -24.39 8.00
N ALA A 345 -12.05 -25.21 8.48
CA ALA A 345 -11.78 -25.35 9.92
C ALA A 345 -11.01 -24.16 10.52
N LEU A 346 -10.16 -23.50 9.72
CA LEU A 346 -9.22 -22.48 10.18
C LEU A 346 -9.86 -21.33 10.98
N PRO A 347 -10.93 -20.65 10.53
CA PRO A 347 -11.48 -19.53 11.30
C PRO A 347 -11.99 -19.99 12.67
N PHE A 348 -12.63 -21.15 12.76
CA PHE A 348 -13.18 -21.67 14.02
C PHE A 348 -12.08 -22.12 14.99
N VAL A 349 -11.12 -22.91 14.50
CA VAL A 349 -10.01 -23.40 15.34
C VAL A 349 -9.15 -22.23 15.80
N MET A 350 -8.87 -21.29 14.90
CA MET A 350 -8.05 -20.13 15.23
C MET A 350 -8.73 -19.22 16.25
N MET A 351 -10.02 -18.96 16.09
CA MET A 351 -10.80 -18.21 17.08
C MET A 351 -10.76 -18.90 18.46
N ALA A 352 -10.99 -20.21 18.52
CA ALA A 352 -10.93 -20.97 19.78
C ALA A 352 -9.55 -20.94 20.44
N VAL A 353 -8.47 -21.10 19.66
CA VAL A 353 -7.09 -21.03 20.15
C VAL A 353 -6.78 -19.63 20.64
N MET A 354 -7.13 -18.58 19.90
CA MET A 354 -6.81 -17.18 20.25
C MET A 354 -7.60 -16.66 21.44
N ASN A 355 -8.78 -17.23 21.73
CA ASN A 355 -9.50 -16.99 22.98
C ASN A 355 -8.79 -17.56 24.22
N THR A 356 -7.88 -18.52 24.03
CA THR A 356 -7.14 -19.16 25.13
C THR A 356 -5.67 -18.70 25.19
N TYR A 357 -5.04 -18.57 24.03
CA TYR A 357 -3.63 -18.24 23.84
C TYR A 357 -3.50 -17.18 22.73
N TRP A 358 -3.23 -15.94 23.11
CA TRP A 358 -3.09 -14.82 22.17
C TRP A 358 -1.78 -14.92 21.35
N ILE A 359 -1.79 -14.57 20.07
CA ILE A 359 -0.59 -14.61 19.21
C ILE A 359 0.35 -13.45 19.61
N PRO A 360 1.67 -13.66 19.77
CA PRO A 360 2.46 -14.82 19.36
C PRO A 360 2.84 -15.80 20.50
N ASP A 361 1.92 -16.16 21.40
CA ASP A 361 2.19 -17.17 22.44
C ASP A 361 2.65 -18.50 21.78
N PRO A 362 3.78 -19.10 22.21
CA PRO A 362 4.28 -20.36 21.65
C PRO A 362 3.24 -21.49 21.62
N LYS A 363 2.31 -21.54 22.58
CA LYS A 363 1.21 -22.51 22.62
C LYS A 363 0.23 -22.27 21.47
N SER A 364 -0.13 -21.02 21.20
CA SER A 364 -0.98 -20.68 20.05
C SER A 364 -0.34 -21.16 18.73
N LEU A 365 0.98 -20.94 18.57
CA LEU A 365 1.73 -21.38 17.40
C LEU A 365 1.80 -22.90 17.30
N ALA A 366 1.92 -23.62 18.43
CA ALA A 366 1.94 -25.07 18.46
C ALA A 366 0.64 -25.72 17.95
N PHE A 367 -0.51 -25.06 18.10
CA PHE A 367 -1.78 -25.53 17.53
C PHE A 367 -1.98 -25.06 16.08
N LEU A 368 -1.68 -23.79 15.77
CA LEU A 368 -2.02 -23.19 14.49
C LEU A 368 -1.04 -23.56 13.37
N LEU A 369 0.26 -23.67 13.65
CA LEU A 369 1.24 -24.01 12.61
C LEU A 369 1.01 -25.41 12.03
N PRO A 370 0.80 -26.48 12.82
CA PRO A 370 0.50 -27.79 12.25
C PRO A 370 -0.78 -27.78 11.40
N LEU A 371 -1.83 -27.05 11.83
CA LEU A 371 -3.08 -26.94 11.09
C LEU A 371 -2.87 -26.30 9.71
N VAL A 372 -2.22 -25.15 9.66
CA VAL A 372 -1.95 -24.40 8.42
C VAL A 372 -1.00 -25.17 7.49
N LEU A 373 -0.04 -25.90 8.05
CA LEU A 373 0.95 -26.66 7.28
C LEU A 373 0.46 -28.06 6.87
N ALA A 374 -0.59 -28.60 7.49
CA ALA A 374 -1.09 -29.95 7.24
C ALA A 374 -1.36 -30.25 5.75
N PRO A 375 -2.00 -29.37 4.95
CA PRO A 375 -2.23 -29.64 3.53
C PRO A 375 -0.95 -29.76 2.71
N PHE A 376 0.16 -29.17 3.16
CA PHE A 376 1.42 -29.14 2.42
C PHE A 376 2.39 -30.24 2.88
N LEU A 377 2.43 -30.53 4.18
CA LEU A 377 3.35 -31.51 4.76
C LEU A 377 2.76 -32.93 4.80
N ILE A 378 1.50 -33.04 5.25
CA ILE A 378 0.81 -34.32 5.46
C ILE A 378 -0.02 -34.68 4.24
N GLY A 379 -0.58 -33.69 3.55
CA GLY A 379 -1.48 -33.89 2.40
C GLY A 379 -0.89 -34.72 1.26
N ARG A 380 0.43 -34.82 1.13
CA ARG A 380 1.12 -35.68 0.16
C ARG A 380 0.98 -37.18 0.44
N PHE A 381 0.68 -37.56 1.69
CA PHE A 381 0.52 -38.94 2.13
C PHE A 381 -0.95 -39.41 2.10
N ILE A 382 -1.90 -38.49 1.88
CA ILE A 382 -3.33 -38.79 1.83
C ILE A 382 -3.75 -38.98 0.37
N PRO A 383 -4.27 -40.15 -0.03
CA PRO A 383 -4.61 -40.44 -1.43
C PRO A 383 -5.87 -39.69 -1.92
N LEU A 384 -6.64 -39.09 -1.01
CA LEU A 384 -7.85 -38.34 -1.34
C LEU A 384 -7.51 -36.96 -1.90
N THR A 385 -7.91 -36.75 -3.16
CA THR A 385 -7.69 -35.49 -3.86
C THR A 385 -9.01 -34.92 -4.38
N VAL A 386 -9.06 -33.60 -4.51
CA VAL A 386 -10.20 -32.84 -5.04
C VAL A 386 -9.77 -32.04 -6.26
N SER A 387 -10.73 -31.71 -7.12
CA SER A 387 -10.49 -30.88 -8.29
C SER A 387 -10.07 -29.45 -7.90
N ALA A 388 -9.23 -28.83 -8.73
CA ALA A 388 -8.89 -27.40 -8.60
C ALA A 388 -10.13 -26.51 -8.43
N ARG A 389 -11.16 -26.77 -9.25
CA ARG A 389 -12.43 -26.02 -9.23
C ARG A 389 -13.16 -26.14 -7.89
N THR A 390 -13.15 -27.32 -7.26
CA THR A 390 -13.75 -27.52 -5.93
C THR A 390 -13.03 -26.71 -4.87
N VAL A 391 -11.70 -26.74 -4.86
CA VAL A 391 -10.89 -25.97 -3.89
C VAL A 391 -11.19 -24.48 -4.00
N ILE A 392 -11.21 -23.93 -5.22
CA ILE A 392 -11.41 -22.49 -5.37
C ILE A 392 -12.86 -22.08 -5.02
N LYS A 393 -13.86 -22.92 -5.32
CA LYS A 393 -15.26 -22.66 -4.89
C LYS A 393 -15.38 -22.61 -3.37
N ILE A 394 -14.77 -23.56 -2.66
CA ILE A 394 -14.74 -23.57 -1.20
C ILE A 394 -13.96 -22.34 -0.69
N GLY A 395 -12.84 -22.01 -1.33
CA GLY A 395 -12.09 -20.79 -1.03
C GLY A 395 -12.94 -19.53 -1.15
N PHE A 396 -13.70 -19.35 -2.23
CA PHE A 396 -14.62 -18.21 -2.38
C PHE A 396 -15.67 -18.15 -1.30
N LEU A 397 -16.27 -19.29 -0.93
CA LEU A 397 -17.21 -19.36 0.18
C LEU A 397 -16.54 -18.88 1.47
N MET A 398 -15.32 -19.35 1.76
CA MET A 398 -14.60 -18.97 2.98
C MET A 398 -14.14 -17.51 2.98
N ILE A 399 -13.87 -16.91 1.81
CA ILE A 399 -13.64 -15.47 1.69
C ILE A 399 -14.90 -14.72 2.09
N ILE A 400 -16.06 -15.07 1.53
CA ILE A 400 -17.35 -14.43 1.88
C ILE A 400 -17.66 -14.58 3.37
N VAL A 401 -17.44 -15.76 3.95
CA VAL A 401 -17.61 -16.00 5.39
C VAL A 401 -16.66 -15.13 6.21
N SER A 402 -15.39 -15.04 5.82
CA SER A 402 -14.39 -14.21 6.50
C SER A 402 -14.74 -12.72 6.43
N ASP A 403 -15.19 -12.24 5.27
CA ASP A 403 -15.64 -10.88 5.07
C ASP A 403 -16.87 -10.58 5.93
N ALA A 404 -17.81 -11.52 6.05
CA ALA A 404 -18.99 -11.38 6.90
C ALA A 404 -18.62 -11.33 8.40
N ILE A 405 -17.67 -12.16 8.85
CA ILE A 405 -17.14 -12.10 10.22
C ILE A 405 -16.52 -10.73 10.48
N TRP A 406 -15.71 -10.22 9.55
CA TRP A 406 -15.07 -8.92 9.71
C TRP A 406 -16.07 -7.76 9.74
N LEU A 407 -17.12 -7.83 8.92
CA LEU A 407 -18.18 -6.81 8.86
C LEU A 407 -19.11 -6.82 10.07
N THR A 408 -18.93 -7.72 11.03
CA THR A 408 -19.73 -7.80 12.25
C THR A 408 -19.10 -6.96 13.35
N PRO A 409 -19.58 -5.74 13.64
CA PRO A 409 -19.03 -4.93 14.72
C PRO A 409 -19.49 -5.46 16.08
N HIS A 410 -18.77 -5.10 17.15
CA HIS A 410 -19.25 -5.32 18.52
C HIS A 410 -20.54 -4.52 18.80
N GLY A 411 -20.72 -3.36 18.18
CA GLY A 411 -21.95 -2.59 18.13
C GLY A 411 -21.85 -1.47 17.12
N PHE A 412 -22.97 -1.08 16.49
CA PHE A 412 -22.99 -0.03 15.47
C PHE A 412 -23.03 1.39 16.08
N ALA A 413 -22.18 1.67 17.08
CA ALA A 413 -22.13 2.97 17.76
C ALA A 413 -20.75 3.63 17.60
N ALA A 414 -20.74 4.96 17.45
CA ALA A 414 -19.51 5.74 17.31
C ALA A 414 -18.71 5.88 18.61
N THR A 415 -19.30 5.55 19.76
CA THR A 415 -18.64 5.56 21.08
C THR A 415 -19.19 4.45 21.96
N GLY A 416 -18.33 3.70 22.64
CA GLY A 416 -18.72 2.61 23.54
C GLY A 416 -19.53 3.05 24.77
N ALA A 417 -19.51 4.34 25.13
CA ALA A 417 -20.17 4.85 26.33
C ALA A 417 -21.70 4.94 26.25
N ASN A 418 -22.30 4.81 25.06
CA ASN A 418 -23.76 4.91 24.85
C ASN A 418 -24.26 3.92 23.78
N MET A 419 -23.85 2.64 23.86
CA MET A 419 -24.49 1.61 23.03
C MET A 419 -25.92 1.41 23.53
N VAL A 420 -26.88 1.96 22.80
CA VAL A 420 -28.31 1.70 23.04
C VAL A 420 -28.55 0.23 22.67
N ALA A 421 -29.27 -0.53 23.49
CA ALA A 421 -29.52 -1.97 23.30
C ALA A 421 -30.09 -2.37 21.92
N GLY A 422 -30.60 -1.43 21.12
CA GLY A 422 -31.05 -1.66 19.74
C GLY A 422 -29.96 -1.58 18.67
N VAL A 423 -28.71 -1.32 19.04
CA VAL A 423 -27.57 -1.08 18.13
C VAL A 423 -26.45 -2.12 18.34
N GLU A 424 -26.59 -2.96 19.36
CA GLU A 424 -25.73 -4.11 19.64
C GLU A 424 -26.20 -5.34 18.87
N ILE A 425 -25.25 -6.22 18.53
CA ILE A 425 -25.58 -7.53 17.99
C ILE A 425 -26.18 -8.42 19.09
N PRO A 426 -27.07 -9.37 18.76
CA PRO A 426 -27.62 -10.30 19.75
C PRO A 426 -26.51 -10.99 20.55
N SER A 427 -26.72 -11.18 21.86
CA SER A 427 -25.71 -11.74 22.79
C SER A 427 -25.07 -13.04 22.31
N ASP A 428 -25.84 -13.89 21.63
CA ASP A 428 -25.37 -15.17 21.09
C ASP A 428 -24.31 -15.02 19.98
N TRP A 429 -24.24 -13.84 19.36
CA TRP A 429 -23.35 -13.51 18.25
C TRP A 429 -22.25 -12.52 18.65
N GLU A 430 -22.22 -12.05 19.90
CA GLU A 430 -21.25 -11.06 20.40
C GLU A 430 -19.80 -11.46 20.14
N PHE A 431 -19.52 -12.77 20.20
CA PHE A 431 -18.19 -13.33 19.96
C PHE A 431 -17.63 -12.99 18.56
N LEU A 432 -18.48 -12.70 17.56
CA LEU A 432 -18.04 -12.31 16.22
C LEU A 432 -17.42 -10.91 16.16
N GLY A 433 -17.83 -10.00 17.06
CA GLY A 433 -17.23 -8.66 17.14
C GLY A 433 -15.81 -8.67 17.70
N SER A 434 -15.39 -9.80 18.30
CA SER A 434 -14.14 -9.92 19.03
C SER A 434 -12.89 -9.86 18.15
N MET A 435 -11.78 -9.42 18.74
CA MET A 435 -10.49 -9.41 18.07
C MET A 435 -10.01 -10.81 17.60
N PRO A 436 -10.16 -11.89 18.38
CA PRO A 436 -9.93 -13.26 17.91
C PRO A 436 -10.73 -13.61 16.64
N ALA A 437 -12.02 -13.23 16.57
CA ALA A 437 -12.86 -13.49 15.40
C ALA A 437 -12.35 -12.72 14.17
N LYS A 438 -12.07 -11.42 14.31
CA LYS A 438 -11.50 -10.58 13.24
C LYS A 438 -10.19 -11.16 12.72
N LEU A 439 -9.23 -11.45 13.60
CA LEU A 439 -7.96 -12.04 13.18
C LEU A 439 -8.16 -13.40 12.50
N SER A 440 -9.04 -14.26 13.03
CA SER A 440 -9.34 -15.55 12.40
C SER A 440 -9.83 -15.41 10.95
N ALA A 441 -10.67 -14.41 10.66
CA ALA A 441 -11.12 -14.09 9.31
C ALA A 441 -9.95 -13.63 8.42
N MET A 442 -9.11 -12.71 8.89
CA MET A 442 -7.97 -12.20 8.11
C MET A 442 -6.97 -13.29 7.75
N PHE A 443 -6.59 -14.13 8.71
CA PHE A 443 -5.67 -15.23 8.45
C PHE A 443 -6.30 -16.30 7.55
N THR A 444 -7.62 -16.46 7.59
CA THR A 444 -8.36 -17.32 6.64
C THR A 444 -8.30 -16.75 5.23
N LEU A 445 -8.48 -15.44 5.03
CA LEU A 445 -8.31 -14.77 3.73
C LEU A 445 -6.90 -14.98 3.16
N VAL A 446 -5.86 -14.78 3.99
CA VAL A 446 -4.46 -15.04 3.63
C VAL A 446 -4.27 -16.49 3.24
N PHE A 447 -4.72 -17.44 4.07
CA PHE A 447 -4.55 -18.87 3.84
C PHE A 447 -5.24 -19.33 2.56
N VAL A 448 -6.48 -18.93 2.33
CA VAL A 448 -7.24 -19.25 1.11
C VAL A 448 -6.49 -18.74 -0.12
N THR A 449 -6.00 -17.50 -0.06
CA THR A 449 -5.25 -16.88 -1.16
C THR A 449 -3.94 -17.61 -1.43
N VAL A 450 -3.19 -17.99 -0.40
CA VAL A 450 -1.97 -18.79 -0.52
C VAL A 450 -2.25 -20.13 -1.20
N VAL A 451 -3.28 -20.86 -0.76
CA VAL A 451 -3.64 -22.14 -1.38
C VAL A 451 -4.06 -21.95 -2.83
N ASN A 452 -4.86 -20.92 -3.14
CA ASN A 452 -5.28 -20.62 -4.50
C ASN A 452 -4.08 -20.29 -5.40
N TYR A 453 -3.09 -19.54 -4.92
CA TYR A 453 -1.88 -19.24 -5.69
C TYR A 453 -0.93 -20.43 -5.83
N ILE A 454 -0.87 -21.34 -4.84
CA ILE A 454 -0.15 -22.61 -4.98
C ILE A 454 -0.80 -23.48 -6.06
N LEU A 455 -2.13 -23.58 -6.04
CA LEU A 455 -2.89 -24.30 -7.06
C LEU A 455 -2.69 -23.67 -8.44
N TYR A 456 -2.74 -22.35 -8.51
CA TYR A 456 -2.51 -21.58 -9.72
C TYR A 456 -1.10 -21.83 -10.31
N ASN A 457 -0.06 -21.82 -9.46
CA ASN A 457 1.30 -22.16 -9.88
C ASN A 457 1.42 -23.60 -10.39
N ARG A 458 0.70 -24.56 -9.80
CA ARG A 458 0.64 -25.94 -10.31
C ARG A 458 -0.02 -26.00 -11.69
N VAL A 459 -1.11 -25.26 -11.89
CA VAL A 459 -1.79 -25.16 -13.19
C VAL A 459 -0.88 -24.58 -14.26
N ILE A 460 -0.15 -23.51 -13.96
CA ILE A 460 0.81 -22.92 -14.89
C ILE A 460 1.94 -23.89 -15.25
N LYS A 461 2.41 -24.70 -14.29
CA LYS A 461 3.49 -25.67 -14.54
C LYS A 461 3.06 -26.89 -15.36
N GLN A 462 1.78 -27.28 -15.26
CA GLN A 462 1.25 -28.48 -15.92
C GLN A 462 0.47 -28.19 -17.21
N GLY A 463 0.04 -26.95 -17.40
CA GLY A 463 -0.76 -26.50 -18.53
C GLY A 463 -0.05 -25.49 -19.42
N THR A 464 -0.75 -25.04 -20.46
CA THR A 464 -0.26 -24.03 -21.41
C THR A 464 -1.10 -22.76 -21.26
N ILE A 465 -0.46 -21.63 -20.93
CA ILE A 465 -1.15 -20.34 -20.82
C ILE A 465 -1.37 -19.74 -22.21
N LEU A 466 -2.62 -19.42 -22.55
CA LEU A 466 -2.99 -18.70 -23.76
C LEU A 466 -3.04 -17.19 -23.50
N TRP A 467 -1.90 -16.51 -23.68
CA TRP A 467 -1.82 -15.05 -23.51
C TRP A 467 -2.70 -14.29 -24.50
N GLY A 468 -3.40 -13.26 -24.02
CA GLY A 468 -4.31 -12.45 -24.82
C GLY A 468 -5.68 -13.10 -25.06
N LYS A 469 -5.96 -14.22 -24.40
CA LYS A 469 -7.26 -14.91 -24.37
C LYS A 469 -7.91 -14.90 -22.99
N ILE A 470 -7.42 -14.04 -22.08
CA ILE A 470 -8.06 -13.82 -20.78
C ILE A 470 -9.47 -13.24 -20.97
N ASP A 471 -10.39 -13.65 -20.10
CA ASP A 471 -11.75 -13.13 -20.02
C ASP A 471 -11.72 -11.59 -19.87
N PHE A 472 -12.50 -10.86 -20.68
CA PHE A 472 -12.52 -9.39 -20.65
C PHE A 472 -12.89 -8.83 -19.27
N ALA A 473 -13.68 -9.56 -18.49
CA ALA A 473 -14.03 -9.19 -17.11
C ALA A 473 -12.78 -8.94 -16.24
N SER A 474 -11.66 -9.63 -16.52
CA SER A 474 -10.41 -9.48 -15.77
C SER A 474 -9.84 -8.07 -15.78
N GLN A 475 -10.07 -7.30 -16.86
CA GLN A 475 -9.55 -5.94 -16.99
C GLN A 475 -10.27 -5.00 -16.02
N PHE A 476 -11.58 -5.18 -15.84
CA PHE A 476 -12.35 -4.49 -14.82
C PHE A 476 -11.90 -4.89 -13.41
N VAL A 477 -11.57 -6.17 -13.19
CA VAL A 477 -11.07 -6.63 -11.88
C VAL A 477 -9.73 -5.95 -11.55
N LEU A 478 -8.80 -5.83 -12.51
CA LEU A 478 -7.53 -5.11 -12.29
C LEU A 478 -7.75 -3.63 -11.95
N ILE A 479 -8.70 -2.98 -12.63
CA ILE A 479 -9.09 -1.59 -12.35
C ILE A 479 -9.67 -1.47 -10.94
N VAL A 480 -10.57 -2.37 -10.55
CA VAL A 480 -11.20 -2.41 -9.23
C VAL A 480 -10.15 -2.68 -8.15
N LEU A 481 -9.21 -3.60 -8.37
CA LEU A 481 -8.10 -3.86 -7.45
C LEU A 481 -7.27 -2.61 -7.17
N ALA A 482 -6.91 -1.87 -8.22
CA ALA A 482 -6.21 -0.60 -8.07
C ALA A 482 -7.06 0.41 -7.29
N PHE A 483 -8.36 0.53 -7.59
CA PHE A 483 -9.26 1.43 -6.88
C PHE A 483 -9.37 1.09 -5.38
N ILE A 484 -9.62 -0.17 -5.04
CA ILE A 484 -9.71 -0.65 -3.65
C ILE A 484 -8.39 -0.37 -2.92
N SER A 485 -7.25 -0.64 -3.56
CA SER A 485 -5.93 -0.39 -2.97
C SER A 485 -5.70 1.11 -2.70
N ILE A 486 -6.02 2.00 -3.64
CA ILE A 486 -5.92 3.46 -3.46
C ILE A 486 -6.84 3.94 -2.34
N TRP A 487 -8.08 3.47 -2.33
CA TRP A 487 -9.07 3.85 -1.33
C TRP A 487 -8.63 3.39 0.07
N THR A 488 -8.12 2.17 0.19
CA THR A 488 -7.58 1.61 1.45
C THR A 488 -6.38 2.41 1.95
N MET A 489 -5.47 2.83 1.06
CA MET A 489 -4.37 3.73 1.41
C MET A 489 -4.86 5.09 1.90
N GLY A 490 -5.97 5.58 1.34
CA GLY A 490 -6.70 6.76 1.82
C GLY A 490 -7.22 6.61 3.24
N LEU A 491 -7.92 5.50 3.49
CA LEU A 491 -8.44 5.16 4.82
C LEU A 491 -7.33 5.05 5.86
N MET A 492 -6.25 4.31 5.58
CA MET A 492 -5.15 4.13 6.52
C MET A 492 -4.35 5.42 6.76
N GLY A 493 -4.25 6.29 5.76
CA GLY A 493 -3.71 7.63 5.92
C GLY A 493 -4.52 8.46 6.92
N ALA A 494 -5.85 8.38 6.83
CA ALA A 494 -6.75 9.03 7.79
C ALA A 494 -6.64 8.43 9.20
N VAL A 495 -6.67 7.09 9.33
CA VAL A 495 -6.53 6.39 10.63
C VAL A 495 -5.23 6.80 11.32
N ARG A 496 -4.09 6.78 10.62
CA ARG A 496 -2.80 7.20 11.19
C ARG A 496 -2.81 8.66 11.65
N SER A 497 -3.55 9.52 10.97
CA SER A 497 -3.73 10.91 11.42
C SER A 497 -4.55 10.96 12.70
N LEU A 498 -5.71 10.30 12.69
CA LEU A 498 -6.73 10.34 13.74
C LEU A 498 -6.35 9.60 15.03
N VAL A 499 -5.42 8.66 14.96
CA VAL A 499 -4.97 7.89 16.11
C VAL A 499 -4.42 8.80 17.21
N LYS A 500 -3.89 9.97 16.85
CA LYS A 500 -3.41 11.02 17.77
C LYS A 500 -4.53 11.73 18.54
N LYS A 501 -5.79 11.37 18.33
CA LYS A 501 -6.96 11.95 19.01
C LYS A 501 -7.01 13.46 18.73
N TYR A 502 -6.98 14.26 19.80
CA TYR A 502 -7.11 15.72 19.79
C TYR A 502 -5.75 16.43 19.83
N TYR A 503 -4.70 15.81 19.27
CA TYR A 503 -3.34 16.31 19.31
C TYR A 503 -2.73 16.41 17.91
N HIS A 504 -1.91 17.44 17.69
CA HIS A 504 -0.98 17.46 16.56
C HIS A 504 0.18 16.49 16.78
N THR A 505 0.65 16.39 18.03
CA THR A 505 1.64 15.39 18.48
C THR A 505 1.15 14.82 19.81
N TYR A 506 0.92 13.51 19.85
CA TYR A 506 0.23 12.82 20.94
C TYR A 506 0.82 13.17 22.32
N SER A 507 -0.01 13.64 23.24
CA SER A 507 0.39 14.06 24.60
C SER A 507 1.47 15.16 24.71
N LEU A 508 1.87 15.80 23.60
CA LEU A 508 2.83 16.91 23.60
C LEU A 508 2.20 18.24 23.18
N MET A 509 1.41 18.22 22.11
CA MET A 509 0.81 19.43 21.55
C MET A 509 -0.67 19.21 21.24
N PRO A 510 -1.58 19.67 22.11
CA PRO A 510 -3.02 19.65 21.86
C PRO A 510 -3.38 20.45 20.59
N ASP A 511 -4.31 19.93 19.81
CA ASP A 511 -4.96 20.66 18.73
C ASP A 511 -6.16 21.42 19.33
N LEU A 512 -6.04 22.73 19.40
CA LEU A 512 -7.05 23.64 19.93
C LEU A 512 -7.99 24.22 18.85
N SER A 513 -7.87 23.73 17.61
CA SER A 513 -8.77 24.15 16.53
C SER A 513 -10.18 23.60 16.75
N SER A 514 -11.18 24.28 16.16
CA SER A 514 -12.57 23.79 16.13
C SER A 514 -12.72 22.46 15.39
N GLU A 515 -11.71 22.07 14.61
CA GLU A 515 -11.66 20.82 13.84
C GLU A 515 -10.99 19.67 14.62
N SER A 516 -10.67 19.87 15.89
CA SER A 516 -10.06 18.86 16.78
C SER A 516 -11.10 17.84 17.25
N PHE A 517 -11.57 16.99 16.34
CA PHE A 517 -12.48 15.87 16.64
C PHE A 517 -12.31 14.70 15.67
N THR A 518 -12.81 13.52 16.01
CA THR A 518 -12.81 12.40 15.05
C THR A 518 -14.03 12.51 14.13
N PRO A 519 -13.85 12.74 12.81
CA PRO A 519 -14.96 12.83 11.90
C PRO A 519 -15.64 11.48 11.73
N THR A 520 -16.90 11.50 11.29
CA THR A 520 -17.62 10.26 10.98
C THR A 520 -16.94 9.52 9.82
N LEU A 521 -17.14 8.19 9.78
CA LEU A 521 -16.70 7.39 8.64
C LEU A 521 -17.34 7.88 7.33
N SER A 522 -18.61 8.28 7.35
CA SER A 522 -19.32 8.78 6.16
C SER A 522 -18.69 10.05 5.59
N TYR A 523 -18.38 11.03 6.45
CA TYR A 523 -17.67 12.24 6.06
C TYR A 523 -16.30 11.91 5.45
N SER A 524 -15.57 11.03 6.14
CA SER A 524 -14.23 10.65 5.72
C SER A 524 -14.24 9.86 4.40
N ALA A 525 -15.20 8.97 4.21
CA ALA A 525 -15.36 8.16 3.01
C ALA A 525 -15.58 9.03 1.75
N TRP A 526 -16.33 10.13 1.85
CA TRP A 526 -16.51 11.06 0.73
C TRP A 526 -15.20 11.72 0.31
N TRP A 527 -14.40 12.19 1.27
CA TRP A 527 -13.09 12.78 0.99
C TRP A 527 -12.10 11.76 0.44
N ILE A 528 -12.02 10.57 1.05
CA ILE A 528 -11.18 9.47 0.55
C ILE A 528 -11.56 9.13 -0.90
N THR A 529 -12.85 9.05 -1.20
CA THR A 529 -13.35 8.77 -2.55
C THR A 529 -12.98 9.88 -3.52
N GLY A 530 -13.18 11.15 -3.16
CA GLY A 530 -12.80 12.29 -3.99
C GLY A 530 -11.30 12.31 -4.30
N ILE A 531 -10.47 12.12 -3.28
CA ILE A 531 -9.00 12.02 -3.41
C ILE A 531 -8.60 10.83 -4.29
N THR A 532 -9.25 9.68 -4.10
CA THR A 532 -9.03 8.46 -4.90
C THR A 532 -9.32 8.73 -6.37
N VAL A 533 -10.46 9.35 -6.69
CA VAL A 533 -10.84 9.68 -8.06
C VAL A 533 -9.85 10.66 -8.70
N ILE A 534 -9.40 11.69 -7.97
CA ILE A 534 -8.40 12.65 -8.45
C ILE A 534 -7.08 11.93 -8.75
N PHE A 535 -6.56 11.15 -7.79
CA PHE A 535 -5.31 10.40 -7.97
C PHE A 535 -5.42 9.45 -9.16
N PHE A 536 -6.51 8.67 -9.22
CA PHE A 536 -6.77 7.72 -10.29
C PHE A 536 -6.82 8.41 -11.66
N ALA A 537 -7.53 9.55 -11.78
CA ALA A 537 -7.57 10.32 -13.01
C ALA A 537 -6.19 10.84 -13.45
N VAL A 538 -5.38 11.33 -12.51
CA VAL A 538 -4.00 11.79 -12.81
C VAL A 538 -3.12 10.64 -13.27
N VAL A 539 -3.19 9.48 -12.59
CA VAL A 539 -2.44 8.29 -13.01
C VAL A 539 -2.90 7.81 -14.39
N SER A 540 -4.21 7.70 -14.63
CA SER A 540 -4.75 7.31 -15.94
C SER A 540 -4.31 8.28 -17.05
N LEU A 541 -4.31 9.59 -16.79
CA LEU A 541 -3.80 10.59 -17.73
C LEU A 541 -2.29 10.39 -17.97
N ALA A 542 -1.50 10.18 -16.92
CA ALA A 542 -0.06 9.93 -17.03
C ALA A 542 0.22 8.68 -17.88
N VAL A 543 -0.56 7.61 -17.72
CA VAL A 543 -0.47 6.39 -18.53
C VAL A 543 -0.75 6.69 -19.99
N ILE A 544 -1.87 7.38 -20.28
CA ILE A 544 -2.25 7.75 -21.65
C ILE A 544 -1.18 8.64 -22.30
N VAL A 545 -0.61 9.59 -21.58
CA VAL A 545 0.41 10.50 -22.11
C VAL A 545 1.75 9.77 -22.31
N ALA A 546 2.19 8.97 -21.34
CA ALA A 546 3.47 8.29 -21.35
C ALA A 546 3.54 7.14 -22.36
N LEU A 547 2.44 6.40 -22.52
CA LEU A 547 2.38 5.16 -23.30
C LEU A 547 1.58 5.30 -24.60
N ARG A 548 1.19 6.52 -24.98
CA ARG A 548 0.59 6.80 -26.28
C ARG A 548 1.44 6.18 -27.40
N PRO A 549 0.85 5.37 -28.29
CA PRO A 549 1.58 4.83 -29.43
C PRO A 549 2.11 6.00 -30.28
N SER A 550 3.41 6.26 -30.25
CA SER A 550 4.01 7.12 -31.26
C SER A 550 3.87 6.39 -32.59
N SER A 551 3.30 7.04 -33.59
CA SER A 551 3.14 6.54 -34.96
C SER A 551 4.48 6.39 -35.72
N SER A 552 5.58 6.14 -35.02
CA SER A 552 6.86 5.83 -35.65
C SER A 552 6.92 4.34 -35.96
N LYS A 553 6.57 4.02 -37.20
CA LYS A 553 6.88 2.76 -37.88
C LYS A 553 8.34 2.37 -37.61
N SER A 554 8.57 1.32 -36.85
CA SER A 554 9.66 0.40 -37.16
C SER A 554 9.10 -1.01 -37.06
N HIS A 555 8.82 -1.61 -38.22
CA HIS A 555 8.65 -3.06 -38.31
C HIS A 555 9.93 -3.70 -37.79
N ALA A 556 9.87 -4.30 -36.60
CA ALA A 556 10.75 -5.39 -36.23
C ALA A 556 10.06 -6.70 -36.67
N PRO A 557 10.79 -7.73 -37.12
CA PRO A 557 10.21 -8.90 -37.76
C PRO A 557 9.34 -9.69 -36.78
N GLU A 558 8.20 -10.20 -37.25
CA GLU A 558 7.32 -11.11 -36.53
C GLU A 558 8.12 -12.23 -35.85
N GLY A 559 8.25 -12.13 -34.53
CA GLY A 559 8.76 -13.22 -33.70
C GLY A 559 7.67 -14.28 -33.58
N SER A 560 7.91 -15.45 -34.18
CA SER A 560 7.04 -16.62 -34.07
C SER A 560 6.68 -16.94 -32.61
N PRO A 561 5.50 -17.53 -32.34
CA PRO A 561 5.12 -17.94 -30.99
C PRO A 561 6.16 -18.93 -30.45
N VAL A 562 6.94 -18.48 -29.46
CA VAL A 562 7.92 -19.33 -28.80
C VAL A 562 7.15 -20.23 -27.82
N PRO A 563 7.12 -21.56 -28.02
CA PRO A 563 6.62 -22.46 -26.99
C PRO A 563 7.55 -22.36 -25.78
N VAL A 564 6.97 -22.10 -24.61
CA VAL A 564 7.71 -22.17 -23.34
C VAL A 564 8.16 -23.61 -23.17
N ARG A 565 9.41 -23.89 -23.54
CA ARG A 565 10.04 -25.19 -23.29
C ARG A 565 10.41 -25.22 -21.82
N ALA A 566 9.76 -26.11 -21.07
CA ALA A 566 10.10 -26.39 -19.69
C ALA A 566 11.55 -26.88 -19.59
N LYS A 567 12.36 -26.18 -18.79
CA LYS A 567 13.45 -26.75 -18.01
C LYS A 567 13.38 -26.17 -16.60
#